data_AF-A0A7W1HH07-F1
#
_entry.id   AF-A0A7W1HH07-F1
#
_cell.length_a   1.000
_cell.length_b   1.000
_cell.length_c   1.000
_cell.angle_alpha   90.00
_cell.angle_beta   90.00
_cell.angle_gamma   90.00
#
_symmetry.space_group_name_H-M   'P 1'
#
loop_
_entity.id
_entity.type
_entity.pdbx_description
1 polymer ?
#
loop_
_entity_poly.entity_id
_entity_poly.type
_entity_poly.pdbx_seq_one_letter_code
_entity_poly.pdbx_strand_id
1 'polypeptide(L)'
;QNNAFFWNEFAIGGARLWDTDEFCFDAYIEYRENPKAKISDKHPSSEETEKIFQRELLRLETSLKMLEAKARPDQIRIAMTHYPPIGAELHASRAAAILEKYKISVCVFGHLHNVIPGSIPFGIKNGVKYVITACDAVECVPVRIV
;
A
#
# COMPACT_ATOMS: atom_id res chain seq x y z
N GLN A 1 15.56 -1.66 5.58
CA GLN A 1 15.22 -2.00 6.97
C GLN A 1 13.78 -2.50 6.95
N ASN A 2 13.55 -3.78 7.23
CA ASN A 2 12.19 -4.30 7.45
C ASN A 2 11.99 -4.29 8.95
N ASN A 3 11.42 -3.20 9.45
CA ASN A 3 11.24 -3.01 10.87
C ASN A 3 9.75 -3.17 11.21
N ALA A 4 9.49 -3.58 12.44
CA ALA A 4 8.20 -3.47 13.09
C ALA A 4 8.36 -2.52 14.27
N PHE A 5 7.37 -1.66 14.47
CA PHE A 5 7.32 -0.66 15.52
C PHE A 5 6.13 -0.92 16.42
N PHE A 6 6.33 -0.81 17.72
CA PHE A 6 5.30 -1.09 18.72
C PHE A 6 5.19 0.13 19.62
N TRP A 7 3.99 0.69 19.72
CA TRP A 7 3.74 1.88 20.53
C TRP A 7 2.32 1.86 21.08
N ASN A 8 2.20 1.82 22.40
CA ASN A 8 0.94 1.73 23.13
C ASN A 8 0.04 0.60 22.60
N GLU A 9 -1.14 0.93 22.07
CA GLU A 9 -2.12 0.04 21.46
C GLU A 9 -1.82 -0.30 19.98
N PHE A 10 -0.73 0.19 19.40
CA PHE A 10 -0.42 0.00 17.98
C PHE A 10 0.79 -0.90 17.74
N ALA A 11 0.67 -1.76 16.74
CA ALA A 11 1.75 -2.54 16.17
C ALA A 11 1.82 -2.25 14.67
N ILE A 12 2.90 -1.60 14.22
CA ILE A 12 3.03 -1.03 12.89
C ILE A 12 4.16 -1.74 12.14
N GLY A 13 3.85 -2.26 10.96
CA GLY A 13 4.81 -2.87 10.05
C GLY A 13 4.57 -2.42 8.61
N GLY A 14 5.37 -2.91 7.69
CA GLY A 14 5.23 -2.52 6.29
C GLY A 14 6.47 -2.76 5.45
N ALA A 15 6.30 -2.48 4.16
CA ALA A 15 7.36 -2.43 3.17
C ALA A 15 6.97 -1.40 2.12
N ARG A 16 7.91 -1.00 1.26
CA ARG A 16 7.62 -0.01 0.23
C ARG A 16 6.56 -0.55 -0.74
N LEU A 17 6.61 -1.85 -1.04
CA LEU A 17 5.95 -2.47 -2.19
C LEU A 17 6.52 -1.95 -3.52
N TRP A 18 5.96 -2.43 -4.61
CA TRP A 18 6.31 -2.06 -5.98
C TRP A 18 5.09 -2.21 -6.88
N ASP A 19 5.17 -1.66 -8.10
CA ASP A 19 4.17 -1.88 -9.14
C ASP A 19 4.03 -3.37 -9.48
N THR A 20 2.84 -3.73 -9.94
CA THR A 20 2.50 -5.10 -10.32
C THR A 20 1.49 -5.09 -11.47
N ASP A 21 1.52 -6.13 -12.28
CA ASP A 21 0.58 -6.33 -13.40
C ASP A 21 -0.75 -6.96 -12.92
N GLU A 22 -0.92 -7.20 -11.61
CA GLU A 22 -2.16 -7.75 -11.03
C GLU A 22 -3.36 -6.80 -11.17
N PHE A 23 -3.13 -5.50 -11.27
CA PHE A 23 -4.16 -4.47 -11.42
C PHE A 23 -3.57 -3.19 -11.99
N CYS A 24 -4.43 -2.30 -12.51
CA CYS A 24 -4.03 -1.01 -13.05
C CYS A 24 -4.99 0.10 -12.58
N PHE A 25 -4.47 1.31 -12.41
CA PHE A 25 -5.21 2.50 -11.98
C PHE A 25 -5.39 3.56 -13.08
N ASP A 26 -4.93 3.31 -14.31
CA ASP A 26 -4.94 4.30 -15.40
C ASP A 26 -6.32 4.91 -15.66
N ALA A 27 -7.39 4.10 -15.56
CA ALA A 27 -8.76 4.57 -15.74
C ALA A 27 -9.23 5.58 -14.67
N TYR A 28 -8.49 5.70 -13.57
CA TYR A 28 -8.81 6.54 -12.42
C TYR A 28 -7.83 7.71 -12.26
N ILE A 29 -6.80 7.80 -13.09
CA ILE A 29 -5.75 8.81 -13.02
C ILE A 29 -5.94 9.81 -14.16
N GLU A 30 -6.10 11.09 -13.80
CA GLU A 30 -6.08 12.17 -14.78
C GLU A 30 -4.62 12.51 -15.11
N TYR A 31 -4.14 12.08 -16.28
CA TYR A 31 -2.79 12.40 -16.72
C TYR A 31 -2.65 13.91 -16.98
N ARG A 32 -1.71 14.54 -16.29
CA ARG A 32 -1.35 15.95 -16.46
C ARG A 32 0.10 16.03 -16.92
N GLU A 33 0.32 16.63 -18.08
CA GLU A 33 1.66 16.82 -18.61
C GLU A 33 2.48 17.72 -17.65
N ASN A 34 3.68 17.26 -17.29
CA ASN A 34 4.60 18.04 -16.49
C ASN A 34 5.81 18.42 -17.35
N PRO A 35 5.95 19.70 -17.76
CA PRO A 35 7.04 20.14 -18.63
C PRO A 35 8.43 20.02 -17.99
N LYS A 36 8.50 19.76 -16.67
CA LYS A 36 9.74 19.50 -15.94
C LYS A 36 9.96 18.03 -15.60
N ALA A 37 9.08 17.13 -16.06
CA ALA A 37 9.27 15.70 -15.87
C ALA A 37 10.57 15.28 -16.55
N LYS A 38 11.45 14.62 -15.79
CA LYS A 38 12.61 13.95 -16.38
C LYS A 38 12.08 12.70 -17.07
N ILE A 39 12.06 12.70 -18.39
CA ILE A 39 11.79 11.51 -19.17
C ILE A 39 12.92 10.52 -18.89
N SER A 40 12.59 9.41 -18.27
CA SER A 40 13.50 8.31 -17.99
C SER A 40 13.20 7.20 -18.98
N ASP A 41 14.11 6.97 -19.94
CA ASP A 41 13.96 5.88 -20.92
C ASP A 41 14.08 4.47 -20.31
N LYS A 42 14.44 4.37 -19.03
CA LYS A 42 14.53 3.11 -18.29
C LYS A 42 13.25 2.85 -17.51
N HIS A 43 12.28 2.22 -18.15
CA HIS A 43 11.28 1.43 -17.45
C HIS A 43 11.78 -0.01 -17.33
N PRO A 44 11.80 -0.60 -16.11
CA PRO A 44 12.09 -2.03 -15.97
C PRO A 44 11.09 -2.84 -16.80
N SER A 45 11.55 -3.92 -17.40
CA SER A 45 10.66 -4.86 -18.10
C SER A 45 9.62 -5.44 -17.13
N SER A 46 8.53 -6.02 -17.64
CA SER A 46 7.53 -6.70 -16.80
C SER A 46 8.17 -7.80 -15.94
N GLU A 47 9.13 -8.58 -16.49
CA GLU A 47 9.87 -9.58 -15.70
C GLU A 47 10.72 -8.98 -14.57
N GLU A 48 11.36 -7.84 -14.80
CA GLU A 48 12.15 -7.16 -13.77
C GLU A 48 11.23 -6.56 -12.70
N THR A 49 10.11 -5.97 -13.11
CA THR A 49 9.08 -5.43 -12.23
C THR A 49 8.52 -6.52 -11.33
N GLU A 50 8.16 -7.67 -11.89
CA GLU A 50 7.67 -8.83 -11.14
C GLU A 50 8.72 -9.36 -10.15
N LYS A 51 10.00 -9.44 -10.55
CA LYS A 51 11.09 -9.83 -9.63
C LYS A 51 11.25 -8.85 -8.46
N ILE A 52 11.09 -7.55 -8.69
CA ILE A 52 11.13 -6.53 -7.64
C ILE A 52 9.91 -6.67 -6.73
N PHE A 53 8.72 -6.83 -7.30
CA PHE A 53 7.47 -7.00 -6.57
C PHE A 53 7.53 -8.23 -5.65
N GLN A 54 7.97 -9.39 -6.14
CA GLN A 54 8.15 -10.59 -5.32
C GLN A 54 9.10 -10.36 -4.13
N ARG A 55 10.21 -9.65 -4.34
CA ARG A 55 11.13 -9.31 -3.26
C ARG A 55 10.48 -8.37 -2.24
N GLU A 56 9.66 -7.43 -2.68
CA GLU A 56 8.93 -6.54 -1.78
C GLU A 56 7.79 -7.27 -1.02
N LEU A 57 7.13 -8.26 -1.63
CA LEU A 57 6.17 -9.14 -0.94
C LEU A 57 6.86 -9.91 0.21
N LEU A 58 8.05 -10.47 -0.04
CA LEU A 58 8.84 -11.13 1.01
C LEU A 58 9.24 -10.17 2.13
N ARG A 59 9.53 -8.91 1.79
CA ARG A 59 9.88 -7.88 2.77
C ARG A 59 8.68 -7.47 3.61
N LEU A 60 7.52 -7.29 2.97
CA LEU A 60 6.26 -7.06 3.66
C LEU A 60 5.99 -8.21 4.63
N GLU A 61 6.00 -9.45 4.14
CA GLU A 61 5.76 -10.62 4.97
C GLU A 61 6.76 -10.73 6.13
N THR A 62 8.03 -10.43 5.90
CA THR A 62 9.05 -10.42 6.98
C THR A 62 8.72 -9.38 8.06
N SER A 63 8.31 -8.17 7.69
CA SER A 63 7.90 -7.14 8.65
C SER A 63 6.63 -7.56 9.42
N LEU A 64 5.62 -8.12 8.74
CA LEU A 64 4.36 -8.52 9.39
C LEU A 64 4.51 -9.76 10.28
N LYS A 65 5.42 -10.69 9.95
CA LYS A 65 5.81 -11.80 10.84
C LYS A 65 6.33 -11.29 12.19
N MET A 66 7.02 -10.15 12.21
CA MET A 66 7.46 -9.54 13.47
C MET A 66 6.28 -9.01 14.29
N LEU A 67 5.23 -8.49 13.65
CA LEU A 67 3.99 -8.10 14.34
C LEU A 67 3.30 -9.32 14.93
N GLU A 68 3.19 -10.41 14.16
CA GLU A 68 2.59 -11.65 14.66
C GLU A 68 3.33 -12.19 15.89
N ALA A 69 4.67 -12.15 15.88
CA ALA A 69 5.49 -12.68 16.96
C ALA A 69 5.53 -11.80 18.23
N LYS A 70 5.33 -10.48 18.11
CA LYS A 70 5.59 -9.52 19.20
C LYS A 70 4.40 -8.64 19.59
N ALA A 71 3.40 -8.49 18.72
CA ALA A 71 2.23 -7.68 19.05
C ALA A 71 1.42 -8.35 20.15
N ARG A 72 0.96 -7.56 21.12
CA ARG A 72 0.02 -8.05 22.12
C ARG A 72 -1.36 -8.29 21.49
N PRO A 73 -2.20 -9.19 22.05
CA PRO A 73 -3.51 -9.50 21.50
C PRO A 73 -4.46 -8.29 21.37
N ASP A 74 -4.28 -7.28 22.22
CA ASP A 74 -5.06 -6.03 22.25
C ASP A 74 -4.57 -4.98 21.26
N GLN A 75 -3.41 -5.17 20.62
CA GLN A 75 -2.84 -4.16 19.73
C GLN A 75 -3.49 -4.17 18.35
N ILE A 76 -3.82 -2.99 17.85
CA ILE A 76 -4.27 -2.74 16.49
C ILE A 76 -3.06 -2.86 15.56
N ARG A 77 -3.17 -3.76 14.57
CA ARG A 77 -2.11 -4.00 13.59
C ARG A 77 -2.30 -3.08 12.39
N ILE A 78 -1.30 -2.25 12.11
CA ILE A 78 -1.30 -1.32 10.99
C ILE A 78 -0.19 -1.72 10.02
N ALA A 79 -0.52 -1.78 8.74
CA ALA A 79 0.47 -1.91 7.68
C ALA A 79 0.63 -0.58 6.93
N MET A 80 1.86 -0.18 6.65
CA MET A 80 2.15 1.00 5.82
C MET A 80 2.89 0.57 4.56
N THR A 81 2.37 0.96 3.41
CA THR A 81 3.03 0.73 2.11
C THR A 81 3.11 2.03 1.33
N HIS A 82 4.07 2.15 0.41
CA HIS A 82 4.06 3.29 -0.50
C HIS A 82 3.10 3.01 -1.65
N TYR A 83 3.28 1.87 -2.32
CA TYR A 83 2.42 1.43 -3.42
C TYR A 83 1.10 0.83 -2.90
N PRO A 84 0.03 0.87 -3.70
CA PRO A 84 -1.25 0.28 -3.33
C PRO A 84 -1.10 -1.22 -3.09
N PRO A 85 -1.58 -1.74 -1.96
CA PRO A 85 -1.55 -3.17 -1.68
C PRO A 85 -2.73 -3.90 -2.33
N ILE A 86 -3.67 -3.19 -2.96
CA ILE A 86 -4.93 -3.72 -3.49
C ILE A 86 -5.31 -2.92 -4.73
N GLY A 87 -5.98 -3.55 -5.69
CA GLY A 87 -6.44 -2.86 -6.89
C GLY A 87 -7.64 -1.95 -6.65
N ALA A 88 -8.01 -1.19 -7.68
CA ALA A 88 -9.26 -0.42 -7.70
C ALA A 88 -10.47 -1.34 -7.43
N GLU A 89 -11.54 -0.76 -6.89
CA GLU A 89 -12.75 -1.50 -6.47
C GLU A 89 -12.46 -2.68 -5.52
N LEU A 90 -11.36 -2.59 -4.77
CA LEU A 90 -10.88 -3.63 -3.86
C LEU A 90 -10.56 -4.96 -4.57
N HIS A 91 -10.04 -4.93 -5.81
CA HIS A 91 -9.56 -6.13 -6.50
C HIS A 91 -8.44 -6.82 -5.72
N ALA A 92 -8.52 -8.15 -5.54
CA ALA A 92 -7.54 -8.90 -4.74
C ALA A 92 -6.13 -8.84 -5.35
N SER A 93 -5.12 -9.04 -4.51
CA SER A 93 -3.72 -9.07 -4.92
C SER A 93 -2.91 -9.96 -3.98
N ARG A 94 -1.67 -10.31 -4.37
CA ARG A 94 -0.75 -11.03 -3.47
C ARG A 94 -0.42 -10.21 -2.21
N ALA A 95 -0.29 -8.89 -2.34
CA ALA A 95 -0.06 -8.02 -1.18
C ALA A 95 -1.27 -7.99 -0.24
N ALA A 96 -2.50 -7.87 -0.76
CA ALA A 96 -3.73 -7.90 0.02
C ALA A 96 -3.88 -9.22 0.78
N ALA A 97 -3.61 -10.36 0.12
CA ALA A 97 -3.64 -11.68 0.76
C ALA A 97 -2.65 -11.78 1.93
N ILE A 98 -1.46 -11.17 1.82
CA ILE A 98 -0.50 -11.09 2.94
C ILE A 98 -1.08 -10.26 4.09
N LEU A 99 -1.67 -9.10 3.81
CA LEU A 99 -2.29 -8.26 4.85
C LEU A 99 -3.39 -9.01 5.61
N GLU A 100 -4.25 -9.72 4.89
CA GLU A 100 -5.33 -10.54 5.44
C GLU A 100 -4.77 -11.68 6.31
N LYS A 101 -3.76 -12.42 5.81
CA LYS A 101 -3.08 -13.50 6.53
C LYS A 101 -2.56 -13.04 7.90
N TYR A 102 -1.97 -11.85 7.97
CA TYR A 102 -1.41 -11.30 9.21
C TYR A 102 -2.42 -10.52 10.06
N LYS A 103 -3.71 -10.55 9.69
CA LYS A 103 -4.82 -9.90 10.40
C LYS A 103 -4.58 -8.41 10.60
N ILE A 104 -4.10 -7.75 9.55
CA ILE A 104 -3.94 -6.29 9.57
C ILE A 104 -5.32 -5.63 9.67
N SER A 105 -5.47 -4.68 10.58
CA SER A 105 -6.73 -3.95 10.77
C SER A 105 -6.83 -2.77 9.81
N VAL A 106 -5.72 -2.06 9.59
CA VAL A 106 -5.66 -0.90 8.70
C VAL A 106 -4.40 -0.95 7.85
N CYS A 107 -4.54 -0.73 6.54
CA CYS A 107 -3.42 -0.52 5.65
C CYS A 107 -3.46 0.90 5.07
N VAL A 108 -2.39 1.65 5.31
CA VAL A 108 -2.19 3.02 4.82
C VAL A 108 -1.24 2.97 3.63
N PHE A 109 -1.62 3.61 2.53
CA PHE A 109 -0.81 3.64 1.32
C PHE A 109 -0.93 4.95 0.55
N GLY A 110 -0.05 5.18 -0.42
CA GLY A 110 -0.06 6.38 -1.26
C GLY A 110 0.15 6.02 -2.73
N HIS A 111 1.14 6.67 -3.34
CA HIS A 111 1.61 6.46 -4.72
C HIS A 111 0.65 6.92 -5.84
N LEU A 112 -0.66 6.73 -5.68
CA LEU A 112 -1.63 7.18 -6.68
C LEU A 112 -1.75 8.70 -6.68
N HIS A 113 -1.38 9.31 -7.80
CA HIS A 113 -1.42 10.75 -8.00
C HIS A 113 -2.42 11.16 -9.07
N ASN A 114 -2.99 12.36 -8.95
CA ASN A 114 -4.07 12.88 -9.81
C ASN A 114 -5.27 11.92 -9.93
N VAL A 115 -5.59 11.21 -8.85
CA VAL A 115 -6.78 10.35 -8.80
C VAL A 115 -8.02 11.22 -8.96
N ILE A 116 -8.92 10.83 -9.87
CA ILE A 116 -10.19 11.53 -10.07
C ILE A 116 -10.96 11.51 -8.74
N PRO A 117 -11.34 12.66 -8.16
CA PRO A 117 -12.01 12.71 -6.87
C PRO A 117 -13.27 11.83 -6.83
N GLY A 118 -13.39 10.98 -5.81
CA GLY A 118 -14.52 10.06 -5.64
C GLY A 118 -14.55 8.85 -6.58
N SER A 119 -13.56 8.69 -7.48
CA SER A 119 -13.55 7.60 -8.46
C SER A 119 -13.07 6.25 -7.89
N ILE A 120 -12.28 6.25 -6.82
CA ILE A 120 -11.80 5.03 -6.17
C ILE A 120 -12.37 4.93 -4.74
N PRO A 121 -13.37 4.06 -4.50
CA PRO A 121 -13.91 3.85 -3.17
C PRO A 121 -13.05 2.85 -2.40
N PHE A 122 -11.83 3.24 -2.01
CA PHE A 122 -11.08 2.45 -1.04
C PHE A 122 -11.90 2.35 0.26
N GLY A 123 -11.95 1.15 0.82
CA GLY A 123 -12.87 0.80 1.89
C GLY A 123 -12.37 -0.37 2.71
N ILE A 124 -13.29 -1.20 3.19
CA ILE A 124 -12.95 -2.39 3.98
C ILE A 124 -13.13 -3.62 3.11
N LYS A 125 -12.11 -4.47 3.02
CA LYS A 125 -12.21 -5.81 2.44
C LYS A 125 -11.55 -6.81 3.36
N ASN A 126 -12.22 -7.94 3.60
CA ASN A 126 -11.70 -9.06 4.38
C ASN A 126 -11.14 -8.63 5.76
N GLY A 127 -11.77 -7.63 6.39
CA GLY A 127 -11.37 -7.10 7.70
C GLY A 127 -10.22 -6.08 7.68
N VAL A 128 -9.64 -5.78 6.52
CA VAL A 128 -8.60 -4.76 6.33
C VAL A 128 -9.25 -3.46 5.83
N LYS A 129 -9.07 -2.35 6.56
CA LYS A 129 -9.42 -1.02 6.09
C LYS A 129 -8.29 -0.42 5.26
N TYR A 130 -8.56 -0.07 4.00
CA TYR A 130 -7.59 0.52 3.08
C TYR A 130 -7.75 2.04 3.06
N VAL A 131 -6.67 2.77 3.37
CA VAL A 131 -6.68 4.24 3.46
C VAL A 131 -5.59 4.81 2.57
N ILE A 132 -6.01 5.54 1.52
CA ILE A 132 -5.10 6.32 0.69
C ILE A 132 -4.73 7.62 1.41
N THR A 133 -3.43 7.94 1.44
CA THR A 133 -2.87 9.16 2.04
C THR A 133 -1.90 9.87 1.10
N ALA A 134 -2.04 9.68 -0.22
CA ALA A 134 -1.35 10.50 -1.20
C ALA A 134 -1.80 11.97 -1.03
N CYS A 135 -0.85 12.92 -1.03
CA CYS A 135 -1.13 14.31 -0.64
C CYS A 135 -2.24 14.96 -1.47
N ASP A 136 -2.26 14.71 -2.77
CA ASP A 136 -3.27 15.19 -3.70
C ASP A 136 -4.64 14.52 -3.48
N ALA A 137 -4.67 13.24 -3.12
CA ALA A 137 -5.90 12.54 -2.77
C ALA A 137 -6.54 13.05 -1.46
N VAL A 138 -5.77 13.66 -0.57
CA VAL A 138 -6.22 14.15 0.75
C VAL A 138 -6.16 15.67 0.89
N GLU A 139 -5.99 16.39 -0.22
CA GLU A 139 -5.93 17.85 -0.25
C GLU A 139 -4.88 18.44 0.71
N CYS A 140 -3.76 17.74 0.88
CA CYS A 140 -2.70 18.06 1.83
C CYS A 140 -3.16 18.17 3.30
N VAL A 141 -4.31 17.57 3.63
CA VAL A 141 -4.84 17.49 5.00
C VAL A 141 -4.44 16.15 5.61
N PRO A 142 -3.84 16.13 6.83
CA PRO A 142 -3.55 14.89 7.52
C PRO A 142 -4.80 14.02 7.72
N VAL A 143 -4.71 12.74 7.38
CA VAL A 143 -5.79 11.77 7.59
C VAL A 143 -5.65 11.10 8.94
N ARG A 144 -6.70 11.16 9.75
CA ARG A 144 -6.79 10.40 10.99
C ARG A 144 -7.08 8.93 10.69
N ILE A 145 -6.24 8.04 11.20
CA ILE A 145 -6.33 6.59 10.96
C ILE A 145 -7.16 5.87 12.05
N VAL A 146 -6.90 6.24 13.30
CA VAL A 146 -7.43 5.70 14.57
C VAL A 146 -7.63 6.86 15.56
#